data_AF-F3GJS1-F1
#
_entry.id   AF-F3GJS1-F1
#
_cell.length_a   1.000
_cell.length_b   1.000
_cell.length_c   1.000
_cell.angle_alpha   90.00
_cell.angle_beta   90.00
_cell.angle_gamma   90.00
#
_symmetry.space_group_name_H-M   'P 1'
#
loop_
_entity.id
_entity.type
_entity.pdbx_description
1 polymer ?
#
loop_
_entity_poly.entity_id
_entity_poly.type
_entity_poly.pdbx_seq_one_letter_code
_entity_poly.pdbx_strand_id
1 'polypeptide(L)'
;GTITGSITVAWRIPSFIVSLGVLEMARGAAYQMTNSRTAYIGDSFAWLSDPIAFGIAPSFIIALLVIFVAQAVLTRTVFGRYLIGIGTNEEAVRLAGINPKPYKILVFSLMGLLAGVAALFQISRLEAADPNAGAGLELQVIAAVVIGGVPA
;
A
#
# COMPACT_ATOMS: atom_id res chain seq x y z
N GLY A 1 6.33 -3.11 -2.37
CA GLY A 1 5.54 -4.19 -1.73
C GLY A 1 6.33 -5.47 -1.62
N THR A 2 6.41 -6.25 -2.69
CA THR A 2 7.04 -7.59 -2.68
C THR A 2 8.51 -7.58 -2.26
N ILE A 3 9.28 -6.55 -2.67
CA ILE A 3 10.69 -6.35 -2.25
C ILE A 3 10.79 -6.15 -0.73
N THR A 4 9.97 -5.26 -0.18
CA THR A 4 9.91 -5.02 1.27
C THR A 4 9.55 -6.31 2.02
N GLY A 5 8.54 -7.03 1.54
CA GLY A 5 8.09 -8.28 2.15
C GLY A 5 9.11 -9.40 2.07
N SER A 6 9.80 -9.57 0.93
CA SER A 6 10.81 -10.61 0.77
C SER A 6 12.03 -10.36 1.66
N ILE A 7 12.51 -9.12 1.74
CA ILE A 7 13.64 -8.75 2.61
C ILE A 7 13.26 -8.95 4.08
N THR A 8 12.11 -8.44 4.52
CA THR A 8 11.63 -8.61 5.90
C THR A 8 11.49 -10.08 6.28
N VAL A 9 10.88 -10.91 5.42
CA VAL A 9 10.61 -12.32 5.74
C VAL A 9 11.86 -13.20 5.64
N ALA A 10 12.75 -12.93 4.68
CA ALA A 10 13.98 -13.72 4.50
C ALA A 10 15.07 -13.36 5.53
N TRP A 11 15.23 -12.07 5.84
CA TRP A 11 16.32 -11.59 6.70
C TRP A 11 15.87 -11.32 8.14
N ARG A 12 14.58 -11.50 8.46
CA ARG A 12 13.98 -11.22 9.78
C ARG A 12 14.26 -9.80 10.29
N ILE A 13 14.44 -8.85 9.37
CA ILE A 13 14.65 -7.44 9.67
C ILE A 13 13.28 -6.81 9.97
N PRO A 14 13.16 -5.93 10.98
CA PRO A 14 11.94 -5.16 11.23
C PRO A 14 11.42 -4.46 9.96
N SER A 15 10.13 -4.62 9.66
CA SER A 15 9.50 -4.09 8.44
C SER A 15 9.60 -2.58 8.30
N PHE A 16 9.62 -1.86 9.42
CA PHE A 16 9.77 -0.41 9.46
C PHE A 16 11.07 0.07 8.81
N ILE A 17 12.19 -0.57 9.13
CA ILE A 17 13.51 -0.22 8.60
C ILE A 17 13.56 -0.45 7.08
N VAL A 18 13.02 -1.59 6.62
CA VAL A 18 12.99 -1.92 5.20
C VAL A 18 12.08 -0.96 4.43
N SER A 19 10.93 -0.60 5.00
CA SER A 19 9.99 0.32 4.37
C SER A 19 10.54 1.73 4.26
N LEU A 20 11.22 2.24 5.30
CA LEU A 20 11.94 3.52 5.25
C LEU A 20 13.07 3.52 4.23
N GLY A 21 13.87 2.44 4.17
CA GLY A 21 14.93 2.32 3.16
C GLY A 21 14.36 2.34 1.73
N VAL A 22 13.25 1.64 1.49
CA VAL A 22 12.58 1.65 0.18
C VAL A 22 12.00 3.01 -0.17
N LEU A 23 11.45 3.73 0.82
CA LEU A 23 10.98 5.10 0.64
C LEU A 23 12.11 6.05 0.22
N GLU A 24 13.25 6.02 0.91
CA GLU A 24 14.39 6.89 0.57
C GLU A 24 15.00 6.54 -0.80
N MET A 25 15.07 5.25 -1.14
CA MET A 25 15.45 4.82 -2.49
C MET A 25 14.46 5.32 -3.56
N ALA A 26 13.15 5.20 -3.30
CA ALA A 26 12.11 5.65 -4.23
C ALA A 26 12.13 7.18 -4.38
N ARG A 27 12.33 7.92 -3.29
CA ARG A 27 12.46 9.38 -3.28
C ARG A 27 13.71 9.81 -4.06
N GLY A 28 14.86 9.18 -3.83
CA GLY A 28 16.09 9.44 -4.59
C GLY A 28 15.94 9.17 -6.09
N ALA A 29 15.28 8.06 -6.45
CA ALA A 29 14.95 7.74 -7.84
C ALA A 29 13.99 8.78 -8.46
N ALA A 30 12.96 9.20 -7.73
CA ALA A 30 12.04 10.24 -8.17
C ALA A 30 12.76 11.57 -8.42
N TYR A 31 13.66 11.99 -7.52
CA TYR A 31 14.48 13.20 -7.71
C TYR A 31 15.34 13.13 -8.97
N GLN A 32 15.97 11.99 -9.22
CA GLN A 32 16.81 11.78 -10.40
C GLN A 32 16.01 11.79 -11.70
N MET A 33 14.82 11.17 -11.72
CA MET A 33 13.95 11.15 -12.91
C MET A 33 13.27 12.50 -13.17
N THR A 34 13.01 13.27 -12.12
CA THR A 34 12.20 14.49 -12.18
C THR A 34 13.05 15.77 -12.33
N ASN A 35 14.40 15.66 -12.34
CA ASN A 35 15.34 16.79 -12.38
C ASN A 35 14.96 17.93 -11.41
N SER A 36 14.41 17.58 -10.25
CA SER A 36 13.91 18.51 -9.21
C SER A 36 12.82 19.49 -9.66
N ARG A 37 12.00 19.15 -10.68
CA ARG A 37 10.91 20.00 -11.18
C ARG A 37 9.61 19.23 -11.27
N THR A 38 8.51 19.79 -10.78
CA THR A 38 7.17 19.19 -10.92
C THR A 38 6.90 18.82 -12.38
N ALA A 39 6.77 17.51 -12.63
CA ALA A 39 6.45 17.00 -13.96
C ALA A 39 4.94 17.05 -14.13
N TYR A 40 4.46 17.87 -15.07
CA TYR A 40 3.05 17.93 -15.41
C TYR A 40 2.69 16.69 -16.21
N ILE A 41 1.90 15.80 -15.61
CA ILE A 41 1.31 14.65 -16.29
C ILE A 41 0.04 15.22 -16.92
N GLY A 42 0.05 15.50 -18.23
CA GLY A 42 -1.10 16.08 -18.93
C GLY A 42 -2.39 15.23 -18.82
N ASP A 43 -3.47 15.71 -19.43
CA ASP A 43 -4.88 15.27 -19.31
C ASP A 43 -5.19 13.77 -19.50
N SER A 44 -4.22 12.93 -19.87
CA SER A 44 -4.41 11.48 -20.09
C SER A 44 -5.01 10.72 -18.90
N PHE A 45 -4.89 11.25 -17.68
CA PHE A 45 -5.45 10.66 -16.46
C PHE A 45 -6.54 11.50 -15.80
N ALA A 46 -6.84 12.71 -16.28
CA ALA A 46 -7.82 13.63 -15.68
C ALA A 46 -9.21 12.97 -15.52
N TRP A 47 -9.60 12.10 -16.46
CA TRP A 47 -10.86 11.33 -16.42
C TRP A 47 -11.09 10.51 -15.14
N LEU A 48 -10.04 10.18 -14.40
CA LEU A 48 -10.11 9.40 -13.15
C LEU A 48 -10.44 10.29 -11.93
N SER A 49 -10.15 11.58 -12.05
CA SER A 49 -10.39 12.61 -11.03
C SER A 49 -11.53 13.55 -11.36
N ASP A 50 -11.84 13.73 -12.64
CA ASP A 50 -12.97 14.54 -13.09
C ASP A 50 -14.29 13.98 -12.56
N PRO A 51 -15.09 14.79 -11.86
CA PRO A 51 -16.38 14.35 -11.36
C PRO A 51 -17.32 14.06 -12.53
N ILE A 52 -17.81 12.82 -12.60
CA ILE A 52 -18.95 12.47 -13.45
C ILE A 52 -20.25 12.96 -12.79
N ALA A 53 -21.32 13.05 -13.59
CA ALA A 53 -22.63 13.54 -13.17
C ALA A 53 -23.03 13.00 -11.78
N PHE A 54 -23.55 13.89 -10.92
CA PHE A 54 -23.71 13.81 -9.44
C PHE A 54 -22.52 14.27 -8.58
N GLY A 55 -21.40 14.72 -9.14
CA GLY A 55 -20.29 15.28 -8.36
C GLY A 55 -19.42 14.22 -7.67
N ILE A 56 -19.49 12.97 -8.14
CA ILE A 56 -18.72 11.84 -7.60
C ILE A 56 -17.56 11.56 -8.56
N ALA A 57 -16.34 11.62 -8.05
CA ALA A 57 -15.15 11.27 -8.82
C ALA A 57 -15.07 9.73 -9.02
N PRO A 58 -14.73 9.23 -10.22
CA PRO A 58 -14.54 7.80 -10.50
C PRO A 58 -13.53 7.13 -9.55
N SER A 59 -12.47 7.85 -9.16
CA SER A 59 -11.50 7.43 -8.14
C SER A 59 -12.13 7.05 -6.80
N PHE A 60 -13.19 7.76 -6.36
CA PHE A 60 -13.91 7.42 -5.13
C PHE A 60 -14.67 6.09 -5.27
N ILE A 61 -15.31 5.85 -6.41
CA ILE A 61 -16.02 4.60 -6.69
C ILE A 61 -15.05 3.42 -6.72
N ILE A 62 -13.90 3.59 -7.39
CA ILE A 62 -12.87 2.53 -7.45
C ILE A 62 -12.30 2.25 -6.06
N ALA A 63 -12.03 3.28 -5.26
CA ALA A 63 -11.57 3.10 -3.88
C ALA A 63 -12.59 2.30 -3.04
N LEU A 64 -13.88 2.63 -3.16
CA LEU A 64 -14.96 1.95 -2.44
C LEU A 64 -15.08 0.48 -2.90
N LEU A 65 -14.98 0.22 -4.20
CA LEU A 65 -14.96 -1.12 -4.77
C LEU A 65 -13.76 -1.94 -4.26
N VAL A 66 -12.57 -1.34 -4.23
CA VAL A 66 -11.35 -1.97 -3.71
C VAL A 66 -11.50 -2.33 -2.23
N ILE A 67 -12.09 -1.45 -1.41
CA ILE A 67 -12.38 -1.73 0.01
C ILE A 67 -13.35 -2.92 0.12
N PHE A 68 -14.42 -2.93 -0.67
CA PHE A 68 -15.42 -4.00 -0.63
C PHE A 68 -14.83 -5.35 -1.04
N VAL A 69 -14.01 -5.35 -2.09
CA VAL A 69 -13.28 -6.55 -2.54
C VAL A 69 -12.29 -7.02 -1.48
N ALA A 70 -11.49 -6.11 -0.91
CA ALA A 70 -10.54 -6.45 0.14
C ALA A 70 -11.24 -7.04 1.37
N GLN A 71 -12.36 -6.46 1.80
CA GLN A 71 -13.18 -6.96 2.90
C GLN A 71 -13.77 -8.34 2.58
N ALA A 72 -14.29 -8.54 1.37
CA ALA A 72 -14.82 -9.83 0.94
C ALA A 72 -13.73 -10.90 0.89
N VAL A 73 -12.54 -10.55 0.39
CA VAL A 73 -11.39 -11.45 0.39
C VAL A 73 -11.00 -11.81 1.82
N LEU A 74 -10.91 -10.84 2.73
CA LEU A 74 -10.52 -11.10 4.11
C LEU A 74 -11.56 -11.94 4.88
N THR A 75 -12.85 -11.70 4.67
CA THR A 75 -13.92 -12.38 5.43
C THR A 75 -14.36 -13.71 4.84
N ARG A 76 -14.34 -13.86 3.51
CA ARG A 76 -14.90 -15.05 2.84
C ARG A 76 -13.86 -16.04 2.30
N THR A 77 -12.57 -15.69 2.25
CA THR A 77 -11.56 -16.58 1.68
C THR A 77 -10.76 -17.33 2.74
N VAL A 78 -10.21 -18.49 2.34
CA VAL A 78 -9.27 -19.28 3.17
C VAL A 78 -8.00 -18.46 3.47
N PHE A 79 -7.58 -17.60 2.53
CA PHE A 79 -6.45 -16.69 2.71
C PHE A 79 -6.65 -15.76 3.91
N GLY A 80 -7.82 -15.17 4.07
CA GLY A 80 -8.14 -14.29 5.20
C GLY A 80 -8.11 -15.01 6.55
N ARG A 81 -8.61 -16.26 6.61
CA ARG A 81 -8.51 -17.10 7.82
C ARG A 81 -7.08 -17.41 8.21
N TYR A 82 -6.21 -17.75 7.25
CA TYR A 82 -4.79 -17.93 7.53
C TYR A 82 -4.13 -16.64 7.99
N LEU A 83 -4.50 -15.49 7.43
CA LEU A 83 -3.97 -14.20 7.85
C LEU A 83 -4.27 -13.89 9.32
N ILE A 84 -5.54 -14.07 9.71
CA ILE A 84 -5.98 -13.86 11.09
C ILE A 84 -5.25 -14.83 12.03
N GLY A 85 -5.13 -16.10 11.63
CA GLY A 85 -4.37 -17.10 12.38
C GLY A 85 -2.90 -16.71 12.59
N ILE A 86 -2.23 -16.26 11.52
CA ILE A 86 -0.83 -15.80 11.58
C ILE A 86 -0.69 -14.59 12.51
N GLY A 87 -1.65 -13.67 12.48
CA GLY A 87 -1.67 -12.50 13.36
C GLY A 87 -1.86 -12.85 14.85
N THR A 88 -2.66 -13.87 15.16
CA THR A 88 -2.87 -14.31 16.55
C THR A 88 -1.72 -15.13 17.11
N ASN A 89 -1.20 -16.10 16.36
CA ASN A 89 -0.10 -16.96 16.79
C ASN A 89 0.56 -17.63 15.59
N GLU A 90 1.68 -17.06 15.14
CA GLU A 90 2.47 -17.60 14.03
C GLU A 90 3.03 -19.00 14.31
N GLU A 91 3.39 -19.31 15.55
CA GLU A 91 3.94 -20.61 15.90
C GLU A 91 2.87 -21.70 15.84
N ALA A 92 1.65 -21.41 16.28
CA ALA A 92 0.52 -22.33 16.16
C ALA A 92 0.19 -22.66 14.70
N VAL A 93 0.22 -21.66 13.81
CA VAL A 93 0.01 -21.86 12.36
C VAL A 93 1.14 -22.72 11.76
N ARG A 94 2.39 -22.49 12.18
CA ARG A 94 3.53 -23.30 11.76
C ARG A 94 3.42 -24.75 12.24
N LEU A 95 2.98 -24.97 13.47
CA LEU A 95 2.73 -26.30 14.04
C LEU A 95 1.56 -27.02 13.36
N ALA A 96 0.57 -26.28 12.86
CA ALA A 96 -0.51 -26.79 12.03
C ALA A 96 -0.10 -27.14 10.57
N GLY A 97 1.20 -27.09 10.25
CA GLY A 97 1.75 -27.47 8.95
C GLY A 97 1.68 -26.39 7.88
N ILE A 98 1.28 -25.16 8.23
CA ILE A 98 1.16 -24.05 7.29
C ILE A 98 2.38 -23.15 7.42
N ASN A 99 3.12 -22.94 6.32
CA ASN A 99 4.25 -22.04 6.31
C ASN A 99 3.78 -20.57 6.22
N PRO A 100 4.00 -19.71 7.22
CA PRO A 100 3.50 -18.33 7.24
C PRO A 100 4.28 -17.38 6.30
N LYS A 101 5.50 -17.76 5.89
CA LYS A 101 6.40 -16.93 5.07
C LYS A 101 5.77 -16.43 3.75
N PRO A 102 5.22 -17.28 2.87
CA PRO A 102 4.63 -16.83 1.61
C PRO A 102 3.42 -15.91 1.82
N TYR A 103 2.59 -16.17 2.84
CA TYR A 103 1.43 -15.33 3.15
C TYR A 103 1.85 -13.91 3.56
N LYS A 104 2.90 -13.78 4.38
CA LYS A 104 3.45 -12.46 4.73
C LYS A 104 3.95 -11.70 3.50
N ILE A 105 4.70 -12.36 2.61
CA ILE A 105 5.18 -11.72 1.36
C ILE A 105 4.01 -11.28 0.49
N LEU A 106 2.95 -12.10 0.39
CA LEU A 106 1.75 -11.76 -0.39
C LEU A 106 1.05 -10.53 0.17
N VAL A 107 0.91 -10.40 1.50
CA VAL A 107 0.33 -9.21 2.14
C VAL A 107 1.15 -7.97 1.82
N PHE A 108 2.48 -8.02 1.96
CA PHE A 108 3.35 -6.91 1.60
C PHE A 108 3.24 -6.54 0.11
N SER A 109 3.08 -7.53 -0.76
CA SER A 109 2.85 -7.32 -2.18
C SER A 109 1.52 -6.61 -2.43
N LEU A 110 0.44 -7.06 -1.81
CA LEU A 110 -0.90 -6.47 -1.90
C LEU A 110 -0.90 -5.02 -1.41
N MET A 111 -0.28 -4.75 -0.25
CA MET A 111 -0.16 -3.39 0.27
C MET A 111 0.62 -2.48 -0.68
N GLY A 112 1.69 -2.99 -1.30
CA GLY A 112 2.42 -2.23 -2.32
C GLY A 112 1.60 -1.92 -3.57
N LEU A 113 0.77 -2.87 -4.01
CA LEU A 113 -0.14 -2.67 -5.14
C LEU A 113 -1.19 -1.60 -4.81
N LEU A 114 -1.81 -1.69 -3.64
CA LEU A 114 -2.81 -0.72 -3.18
C LEU A 114 -2.20 0.68 -3.01
N ALA A 115 -0.99 0.77 -2.46
CA ALA A 115 -0.26 2.04 -2.36
C ALA A 115 0.07 2.63 -3.74
N GLY A 116 0.43 1.80 -4.73
CA GLY A 116 0.63 2.24 -6.11
C GLY A 116 -0.65 2.77 -6.75
N VAL A 117 -1.78 2.09 -6.58
CA VAL A 117 -3.09 2.57 -7.06
C VAL A 117 -3.48 3.89 -6.40
N ALA A 118 -3.28 4.02 -5.08
CA ALA A 118 -3.53 5.27 -4.37
C ALA A 118 -2.65 6.42 -4.88
N ALA A 119 -1.37 6.15 -5.19
CA ALA A 119 -0.47 7.14 -5.77
C ALA A 119 -0.94 7.60 -7.16
N LEU A 120 -1.47 6.69 -8.00
CA LEU A 120 -2.06 7.06 -9.29
C LEU A 120 -3.26 8.01 -9.13
N PHE A 121 -4.14 7.74 -8.17
CA PHE A 121 -5.26 8.65 -7.87
C PHE A 121 -4.77 10.01 -7.38
N GLN A 122 -3.69 10.04 -6.59
CA GLN A 122 -3.13 11.28 -6.07
C GLN A 122 -2.49 12.14 -7.17
N ILE A 123 -1.75 11.50 -8.10
CA ILE A 123 -1.16 12.17 -9.27
C ILE A 123 -2.27 12.69 -10.19
N SER A 124 -3.29 11.86 -10.45
CA SER A 124 -4.46 12.25 -11.25
C SER A 124 -5.19 13.47 -10.67
N ARG A 125 -5.28 13.59 -9.34
CA ARG A 125 -5.95 14.71 -8.69
C ARG A 125 -5.14 16.01 -8.72
N LEU A 126 -3.81 15.90 -8.77
CA LEU A 126 -2.91 17.05 -8.73
C LEU A 126 -2.44 17.48 -10.13
N GLU A 127 -2.68 16.66 -11.16
CA GLU A 127 -2.18 16.80 -12.55
C GLU A 127 -0.65 17.00 -12.63
N ALA A 128 0.04 16.75 -11.52
CA ALA A 128 1.45 17.01 -11.34
C ALA A 128 2.07 15.93 -10.44
N ALA A 129 3.23 15.44 -10.86
CA ALA A 129 4.09 14.61 -10.03
C ALA A 129 5.16 15.49 -9.37
N ASP A 130 5.02 15.70 -8.07
CA ASP A 130 6.03 16.35 -7.22
C ASP A 130 6.75 15.28 -6.38
N PRO A 131 8.10 15.18 -6.43
CA PRO A 131 8.87 14.27 -5.58
C PRO A 131 8.68 14.50 -4.08
N ASN A 132 8.23 15.70 -3.66
CA ASN A 132 7.92 16.03 -2.28
C ASN A 132 6.45 15.83 -1.91
N ALA A 133 5.58 15.52 -2.88
CA ALA A 133 4.19 15.21 -2.59
C ALA A 133 4.14 13.96 -1.70
N GLY A 134 3.49 14.10 -0.54
CA GLY A 134 3.33 13.00 0.42
C GLY A 134 4.32 13.00 1.58
N ALA A 135 5.20 14.00 1.71
CA ALA A 135 5.99 14.20 2.93
C ALA A 135 5.05 14.33 4.15
N GLY A 136 5.28 13.50 5.18
CA GLY A 136 4.43 13.43 6.38
C GLY A 136 3.23 12.47 6.29
N LEU A 137 2.87 11.97 5.10
CA LEU A 137 1.86 10.90 4.98
C LEU A 137 2.33 9.60 5.64
N GLU A 138 3.64 9.35 5.65
CA GLU A 138 4.23 8.19 6.33
C GLU A 138 3.82 8.13 7.81
N LEU A 139 3.93 9.27 8.52
CA LEU A 139 3.57 9.36 9.94
C LEU A 139 2.05 9.25 10.15
N GLN A 140 1.26 9.83 9.24
CA GLN A 140 -0.20 9.71 9.29
C GLN A 140 -0.66 8.26 9.05
N VAL A 141 -0.02 7.54 8.12
CA VAL A 141 -0.31 6.12 7.85
C VAL A 141 0.03 5.28 9.08
N ILE A 142 1.17 5.51 9.72
CA ILE A 142 1.54 4.82 10.96
C ILE A 142 0.50 5.09 12.05
N ALA A 143 0.11 6.36 12.25
CA ALA A 143 -0.90 6.73 13.23
C ALA A 143 -2.26 6.08 12.96
N ALA A 144 -2.70 6.03 11.69
CA ALA A 144 -3.96 5.40 11.29
C ALA A 144 -3.96 3.88 11.57
N VAL A 145 -2.84 3.19 11.30
CA VAL A 145 -2.70 1.75 11.57
C VAL A 145 -2.72 1.45 13.07
N VAL A 146 -2.09 2.30 13.88
CA VAL A 146 -2.10 2.16 15.36
C VAL A 146 -3.50 2.38 15.92
N ILE A 147 -4.23 3.41 15.47
CA ILE A 147 -5.63 3.64 15.85
C ILE A 147 -6.53 2.47 15.40
N GLY A 148 -6.20 1.87 14.25
CA GLY A 148 -6.87 0.69 13.71
C GLY A 148 -6.70 -0.61 14.51
N GLY A 149 -5.92 -0.60 15.60
CA GLY A 149 -5.85 -1.71 16.55
C GLY A 149 -4.70 -2.71 16.33
N VAL A 150 -3.69 -2.37 15.52
CA VAL A 150 -2.45 -3.16 15.46
C VAL A 150 -1.62 -2.85 16.71
N PRO A 151 -1.17 -3.85 17.50
CA PRO A 151 -0.25 -3.61 18.61
C PRO A 151 1.07 -3.04 18.07
N ALA A 152 1.47 -1.90 18.62
CA ALA A 152 2.72 -1.20 18.28
C ALA A 152 3.97 -2.04 18.59
#